data_AF-P82107-F1
#
_entry.id   AF-P82107-F1
#
_cell.length_a   1.000
_cell.length_b   1.000
_cell.length_c   1.000
_cell.angle_alpha   90.00
_cell.angle_beta   90.00
_cell.angle_gamma   90.00
#
_symmetry.space_group_name_H-M   'P 1'
#
loop_
_entity.id
_entity.type
_entity.pdbx_description
1 polymer ?
#
loop_
_entity_poly.entity_id
_entity_poly.type
_entity_poly.pdbx_seq_one_letter_code
_entity_poly.pdbx_strand_id
1 'polypeptide(L)' 'FDVNSHTTPCGPVTCSGAQMCEVDKCVCSDLHCKVKCEHGFKKDDNGCEYACICADAPQ' A
#
# COMPACT_ATOMS: atom_id res chain seq x y z
N PHE A 1 17.00 -6.26 8.17
CA PHE A 1 16.03 -6.12 7.07
C PHE A 1 14.68 -6.48 7.62
N ASP A 2 13.83 -5.49 7.86
CA ASP A 2 12.47 -5.72 8.33
C ASP A 2 11.64 -6.14 7.10
N VAL A 3 11.45 -7.45 6.92
CA VAL A 3 10.67 -8.04 5.81
C VAL A 3 9.21 -7.57 5.81
N ASN A 4 8.74 -6.99 6.92
CA ASN A 4 7.40 -6.42 7.04
C ASN A 4 7.26 -5.00 6.48
N SER A 5 8.37 -4.34 6.14
CA SER A 5 8.36 -3.08 5.41
C SER A 5 8.69 -3.38 3.95
N HIS A 6 7.68 -3.76 3.16
CA HIS A 6 7.79 -3.86 1.70
C HIS A 6 7.96 -2.45 1.13
N THR A 7 9.08 -1.80 1.41
CA THR A 7 9.44 -0.55 0.78
C THR A 7 10.28 -0.83 -0.46
N THR A 8 9.91 -0.20 -1.57
CA THR A 8 10.60 -0.39 -2.85
C THR A 8 11.26 0.93 -3.27
N PRO A 9 12.56 0.93 -3.62
CA PRO A 9 13.21 2.12 -4.17
C PRO A 9 12.52 2.59 -5.46
N CYS A 10 12.33 3.90 -5.59
CA CYS A 10 11.73 4.54 -6.77
C CYS A 10 12.43 5.88 -7.00
N GLY A 11 13.48 5.89 -7.82
CA GLY A 11 14.30 7.08 -8.05
C GLY A 11 14.87 7.63 -6.73
N PRO A 12 14.59 8.90 -6.38
CA PRO A 12 15.08 9.54 -5.17
C PRO A 12 14.26 9.21 -3.91
N VAL A 13 13.17 8.43 -4.02
CA VAL A 13 12.27 8.11 -2.91
C VAL A 13 12.16 6.60 -2.69
N THR A 14 11.55 6.21 -1.56
CA THR A 14 11.16 4.83 -1.27
C THR A 14 9.65 4.79 -1.08
N CYS A 15 9.00 3.88 -1.81
CA CYS A 15 7.54 3.71 -1.77
C CYS A 15 7.16 2.74 -0.67
N SER A 16 5.98 2.93 -0.06
CA SER A 16 5.42 1.99 0.91
C SER A 16 4.93 0.70 0.24
N GLY A 17 4.52 -0.27 1.05
CA GLY A 17 3.95 -1.53 0.54
C GLY A 17 2.58 -1.41 -0.13
N ALA A 18 1.93 -0.25 -0.04
CA ALA A 18 0.66 0.05 -0.72
C ALA A 18 0.85 0.88 -2.01
N GLN A 19 2.10 1.20 -2.35
CA GLN A 19 2.46 2.06 -3.47
C GLN A 19 3.24 1.30 -4.54
N MET A 20 3.14 1.80 -5.77
CA MET A 20 3.97 1.40 -6.91
C MET A 20 4.83 2.57 -7.37
N CYS A 21 5.90 2.25 -8.11
CA CYS A 21 6.80 3.24 -8.67
C CYS A 21 6.34 3.64 -10.08
N GLU A 22 5.99 4.92 -10.25
CA GLU A 22 5.69 5.53 -11.54
C GLU A 22 6.63 6.73 -11.75
N VAL A 23 7.65 6.54 -12.61
CA VAL A 23 8.65 7.56 -12.99
C VAL A 23 9.16 8.38 -11.79
N ASP A 24 9.99 7.74 -10.95
CA ASP A 24 10.62 8.34 -9.76
C ASP A 24 9.64 8.91 -8.72
N LYS A 25 8.37 8.53 -8.78
CA LYS A 25 7.31 8.92 -7.85
C LYS A 25 6.54 7.70 -7.34
N CYS A 26 6.18 7.75 -6.06
CA CYS A 26 5.29 6.76 -5.47
C CYS A 26 3.83 7.15 -5.72
N VAL A 27 3.06 6.21 -6.26
CA VAL A 27 1.62 6.33 -6.48
C VAL A 27 0.91 5.15 -5.83
N CYS A 28 -0.31 5.34 -5.34
CA CYS A 28 -1.05 4.24 -4.74
C CYS A 28 -1.29 3.12 -5.76
N SER A 29 -1.23 1.87 -5.32
CA SER A 29 -1.60 0.74 -6.16
C SER A 29 -3.12 0.62 -6.24
N ASP A 30 -3.66 0.49 -7.45
CA ASP A 30 -5.08 0.17 -7.68
C ASP A 30 -5.37 -1.35 -7.66
N LEU A 31 -4.37 -2.17 -7.33
CA LEU A 31 -4.50 -3.62 -7.30
C LEU A 31 -5.11 -4.06 -5.97
N HIS A 32 -6.29 -4.66 -6.03
CA HIS A 32 -6.92 -5.30 -4.88
C HIS A 32 -7.13 -6.79 -5.10
N CYS A 33 -6.80 -7.60 -4.09
CA CYS A 33 -7.24 -8.98 -3.98
C CYS A 33 -8.77 -9.03 -3.99
N LYS A 34 -9.35 -10.11 -4.51
CA LYS A 34 -10.80 -10.35 -4.51
C LYS A 34 -11.31 -10.82 -3.15
N VAL A 35 -11.10 -10.00 -2.13
CA VAL A 35 -11.57 -10.21 -0.75
C VAL A 35 -12.65 -9.19 -0.42
N LYS A 36 -13.59 -9.58 0.44
CA LYS A 36 -14.60 -8.67 0.98
C LYS A 36 -14.18 -8.25 2.39
N CYS A 37 -13.83 -6.99 2.55
CA CYS A 37 -13.48 -6.42 3.85
C CYS A 37 -14.67 -5.63 4.41
N GLU A 38 -15.08 -5.92 5.65
CA GLU A 38 -16.22 -5.25 6.31
C GLU A 38 -15.99 -3.73 6.46
N HIS A 39 -14.75 -3.33 6.74
CA HIS A 39 -14.35 -1.94 6.93
C HIS A 39 -13.52 -1.36 5.76
N GLY A 40 -13.50 -2.06 4.61
CA GLY A 40 -12.63 -1.71 3.50
C GLY A 40 -11.18 -2.17 3.67
N PHE A 41 -10.31 -1.74 2.76
CA PHE A 41 -8.88 -2.08 2.79
C PHE A 41 -8.13 -1.21 3.80
N LYS A 42 -7.12 -1.80 4.43
CA LYS A 42 -6.21 -1.07 5.32
C LYS A 42 -5.46 -0.03 4.51
N LYS A 43 -5.38 1.21 5.00
CA LYS A 43 -4.54 2.26 4.43
C LYS A 43 -3.22 2.37 5.18
N ASP A 44 -2.20 2.81 4.46
CA ASP A 44 -0.93 3.22 5.03
C ASP A 44 -0.93 4.72 5.41
N ASP A 45 0.21 5.21 5.90
CA ASP A 45 0.38 6.62 6.29
C ASP A 45 0.29 7.60 5.11
N ASN A 46 0.38 7.12 3.87
CA ASN A 46 0.18 7.92 2.65
C ASN A 46 -1.30 7.94 2.20
N GLY A 47 -2.18 7.22 2.90
CA GLY A 47 -3.58 7.05 2.54
C GLY A 47 -3.84 6.03 1.43
N CYS A 48 -2.83 5.26 1.03
CA CYS A 48 -2.93 4.22 0.00
C CYS A 48 -3.42 2.90 0.59
N GLU A 49 -4.33 2.22 -0.12
CA GLU A 49 -4.89 0.93 0.30
C GLU A 49 -3.92 -0.22 0.03
N TYR A 50 -3.73 -1.10 1.03
CA TYR A 50 -2.97 -2.33 0.85
C TYR A 50 -3.76 -3.32 0.01
N ALA A 51 -3.09 -3.91 -0.99
CA ALA A 51 -3.73 -4.77 -1.99
C ALA A 51 -4.62 -5.88 -1.40
N CYS A 52 -4.21 -6.50 -0.30
CA CYS A 52 -4.84 -7.72 0.19
C CYS A 52 -5.04 -7.72 1.72
N ILE A 53 -5.00 -6.54 2.35
CA ILE A 53 -5.10 -6.42 3.82
C ILE A 53 -6.39 -5.66 4.14
N CYS A 54 -7.30 -6.29 4.88
CA CYS A 54 -8.50 -5.63 5.38
C CYS A 54 -8.17 -4.74 6.58
N ALA A 55 -8.92 -3.64 6.73
CA ALA A 55 -8.87 -2.84 7.94
C ALA A 55 -9.61 -3.54 9.09
N ASP A 56 -9.04 -3.52 10.30
CA ASP A 56 -9.68 -4.07 11.50
C ASP A 56 -10.83 -3.19 12.02
N ALA A 57 -10.86 -1.92 11.63
CA ALA A 57 -11.87 -0.92 11.98
C ALA A 57 -11.98 0.14 10.87
N PRO A 58 -13.06 0.94 10.82
CA PRO A 58 -13.17 2.07 9.88
C PRO A 58 -11.99 3.05 10.01
N GLN A 59 -11.50 3.56 8.87
CA GLN A 59 -10.32 4.43 8.77
C GLN A 59 -10.67 5.82 8.22
#